data_AF-A0A932PYK7-F1
#
_entry.id   AF-A0A932PYK7-F1
#
_cell.length_a   1.000
_cell.length_b   1.000
_cell.length_c   1.000
_cell.angle_alpha   90.00
_cell.angle_beta   90.00
_cell.angle_gamma   90.00
#
_symmetry.space_group_name_H-M   'P 1'
#
loop_
_entity.id
_entity.type
_entity.pdbx_description
1 polymer ?
#
loop_
_entity_poly.entity_id
_entity_poly.type
_entity_poly.pdbx_seq_one_letter_code
_entity_poly.pdbx_strand_id
1 'polypeptide(L)'
;MRQIIPLEPNDEIATIRAKIENAEFSQAVLVTPRDCSALMSDGGMSLVRRAADDAGIEIAIVTRAEEMRARAARFGLPTYNSIHQAQRDQWRMQSLARGFGATIAPAPELDPRALAPNVLTRVMQNRNALAFVGAAIFFLLLAACLLIPAARVRLVPSPIALTIATDALADPTISQINSAERWIPARKISREISGAAQLKTTTQKSVPDARASGSVIFTYLRNEDTVIPQGAIVKTSGGVPIRFSVTTTVTVPSGIGNRVEAPISALDPGPSGNVKELAINAIEGSLSFESRVINLKATTLGNVRNVRVVTMDDKKKLEAQLTAQLLQQGSATLTGVLKEGEFILPDTIVIDAYDTTFDRAVDEPADILNLKISGYAIGLAADRIAKI
;
A
#
# COMPACT_ATOMS: atom_id res chain seq x y z
N MET A 1 -51.71 21.48 -8.73
CA MET A 1 -50.47 21.89 -9.40
C MET A 1 -49.84 20.65 -10.02
N ARG A 2 -49.13 20.78 -11.14
CA ARG A 2 -48.54 19.64 -11.86
C ARG A 2 -47.02 19.75 -11.85
N GLN A 3 -46.33 18.67 -11.50
CA GLN A 3 -44.87 18.63 -11.55
C GLN A 3 -44.40 18.21 -12.94
N ILE A 4 -43.37 18.86 -13.46
CA ILE A 4 -42.70 18.39 -14.68
C ILE A 4 -41.45 17.64 -14.24
N ILE A 5 -41.34 16.38 -14.64
CA ILE A 5 -40.20 15.52 -14.34
C ILE A 5 -39.49 15.21 -15.66
N PRO A 6 -38.35 15.85 -15.96
CA PRO A 6 -37.54 15.50 -17.11
C PRO A 6 -36.82 14.17 -16.87
N LEU A 7 -36.93 13.27 -17.85
CA LEU A 7 -36.19 12.03 -17.89
C LEU A 7 -35.00 12.15 -18.84
N GLU A 8 -33.90 11.52 -18.49
CA GLU A 8 -32.70 11.45 -19.32
C GLU A 8 -32.69 10.16 -20.16
N PRO A 9 -32.01 10.13 -21.32
CA PRO A 9 -31.96 8.93 -22.17
C PRO A 9 -31.41 7.69 -21.45
N ASN A 10 -30.48 7.89 -20.51
CA ASN A 10 -29.81 6.84 -19.73
C ASN A 10 -30.45 6.61 -18.34
N ASP A 11 -31.59 7.24 -18.04
CA ASP A 11 -32.26 6.98 -16.76
C ASP A 11 -32.74 5.53 -16.69
N GLU A 12 -32.27 4.78 -15.70
CA GLU A 12 -32.74 3.43 -15.40
C GLU A 12 -34.12 3.44 -14.73
N ILE A 13 -34.84 2.32 -14.79
CA ILE A 13 -36.19 2.17 -14.22
C ILE A 13 -36.21 2.52 -12.72
N ALA A 14 -35.14 2.19 -11.98
CA ALA A 14 -35.02 2.51 -10.56
C ALA A 14 -34.98 4.04 -10.33
N THR A 15 -34.24 4.78 -11.15
CA THR A 15 -34.15 6.25 -11.09
C THR A 15 -35.49 6.89 -11.45
N ILE A 16 -36.17 6.39 -12.49
CA ILE A 16 -37.50 6.88 -12.88
C ILE A 16 -38.51 6.66 -11.74
N ARG A 17 -38.49 5.48 -11.12
CA ARG A 17 -39.36 5.16 -9.97
C ARG A 17 -39.09 6.10 -8.79
N ALA A 18 -37.83 6.32 -8.42
CA ALA A 18 -37.48 7.23 -7.35
C ALA A 18 -37.92 8.68 -7.65
N LYS A 19 -37.82 9.13 -8.91
CA LYS A 19 -38.33 10.46 -9.32
C LYS A 19 -39.86 10.57 -9.19
N ILE A 20 -40.60 9.49 -9.43
CA ILE A 20 -42.07 9.44 -9.27
C ILE A 20 -42.46 9.39 -7.80
N GLU A 21 -41.80 8.56 -6.98
CA GLU A 21 -42.08 8.44 -5.54
C GLU A 21 -41.80 9.75 -4.79
N ASN A 22 -40.81 10.53 -5.23
CA ASN A 22 -40.45 11.82 -4.65
C ASN A 22 -41.22 13.02 -5.25
N ALA A 23 -42.26 12.79 -6.06
CA ALA A 23 -43.03 13.89 -6.62
C ALA A 23 -43.86 14.59 -5.52
N GLU A 24 -43.83 15.91 -5.49
CA GLU A 24 -44.50 16.74 -4.49
C GLU A 24 -46.00 16.91 -4.76
N PHE A 25 -46.43 16.58 -6.00
CA PHE A 25 -47.80 16.80 -6.45
C PHE A 25 -48.45 15.51 -6.93
N SER A 26 -49.76 15.38 -6.69
CA SER A 26 -50.58 14.23 -7.11
C SER A 26 -50.73 14.07 -8.63
N GLN A 27 -50.16 14.98 -9.43
CA GLN A 27 -50.12 14.90 -10.89
C GLN A 27 -48.71 15.26 -11.41
N ALA A 28 -48.09 14.36 -12.18
CA ALA A 28 -46.76 14.56 -12.74
C ALA A 28 -46.72 14.32 -14.27
N VAL A 29 -45.96 15.16 -14.98
CA VAL A 29 -45.73 15.05 -16.43
C VAL A 29 -44.30 14.59 -16.65
N LEU A 30 -44.13 13.37 -17.14
CA LEU A 30 -42.85 12.77 -17.49
C LEU A 30 -42.46 13.22 -18.89
N VAL A 31 -41.40 14.03 -19.00
CA VAL A 31 -40.87 14.46 -20.30
C VAL A 31 -39.78 13.49 -20.71
N THR A 32 -40.11 12.63 -21.66
CA THR A 32 -39.23 11.54 -22.09
C THR A 32 -38.54 11.87 -23.42
N PRO A 33 -37.22 11.68 -23.53
CA PRO A 33 -36.50 11.76 -24.80
C PRO A 33 -36.90 10.60 -25.72
N ARG A 34 -36.53 10.69 -27.01
CA ARG A 34 -36.94 9.69 -28.03
C ARG A 34 -36.45 8.28 -27.69
N ASP A 35 -35.27 8.18 -27.07
CA ASP A 35 -34.53 6.92 -26.90
C ASP A 35 -34.34 6.53 -25.43
N CYS A 36 -35.42 6.59 -24.63
CA CYS A 36 -35.36 6.14 -23.24
C CYS A 36 -35.43 4.60 -23.18
N SER A 37 -34.27 3.96 -23.04
CA SER A 37 -34.13 2.49 -23.06
C SER A 37 -34.97 1.81 -21.97
N ALA A 38 -35.07 2.43 -20.80
CA ALA A 38 -35.85 1.95 -19.66
C ALA A 38 -37.36 1.80 -19.97
N LEU A 39 -37.94 2.72 -20.76
CA LEU A 39 -39.37 2.66 -21.13
C LEU A 39 -39.64 1.76 -22.34
N MET A 40 -38.64 1.58 -23.20
CA MET A 40 -38.72 0.72 -24.38
C MET A 40 -38.47 -0.75 -24.05
N SER A 41 -37.78 -1.04 -22.95
CA SER A 41 -37.58 -2.39 -22.42
C SER A 41 -38.90 -3.13 -22.15
N ASP A 42 -38.86 -4.45 -22.26
CA ASP A 42 -40.00 -5.32 -21.97
C ASP A 42 -40.37 -5.22 -20.48
N GLY A 43 -41.56 -4.69 -20.21
CA GLY A 43 -42.06 -4.46 -18.85
C GLY A 43 -41.75 -3.08 -18.25
N GLY A 44 -40.89 -2.26 -18.87
CA GLY A 44 -40.54 -0.93 -18.36
C GLY A 44 -41.75 0.00 -18.15
N MET A 45 -42.65 0.02 -19.13
CA MET A 45 -43.90 0.80 -19.06
C MET A 45 -44.85 0.30 -17.95
N SER A 46 -44.87 -1.01 -17.70
CA SER A 46 -45.67 -1.63 -16.64
C SER A 46 -45.12 -1.25 -15.25
N LEU A 47 -43.79 -1.23 -15.10
CA LEU A 47 -43.13 -0.84 -13.85
C LEU A 47 -43.33 0.64 -13.53
N VAL A 48 -43.24 1.53 -14.52
CA VAL A 48 -43.52 2.96 -14.33
C VAL A 48 -45.00 3.20 -13.99
N ARG A 49 -45.91 2.46 -14.66
CA ARG A 49 -47.33 2.53 -14.33
C ARG A 49 -47.60 2.09 -12.89
N ARG A 50 -47.02 0.96 -12.48
CA ARG A 50 -47.15 0.45 -11.12
C ARG A 50 -46.55 1.39 -10.08
N ALA A 51 -45.40 1.99 -10.36
CA ALA A 51 -44.79 2.99 -9.48
C ALA A 51 -45.70 4.21 -9.28
N ALA A 52 -46.39 4.66 -10.33
CA ALA A 52 -47.36 5.74 -10.23
C ALA A 52 -48.61 5.35 -9.42
N ASP A 53 -49.14 4.14 -9.64
CA ASP A 53 -50.28 3.61 -8.89
C ASP A 53 -49.91 3.40 -7.40
N ASP A 54 -48.73 2.85 -7.10
CA ASP A 54 -48.21 2.62 -5.74
C ASP A 54 -47.99 3.95 -4.99
N ALA A 55 -47.53 4.99 -5.70
CA ALA A 55 -47.36 6.33 -5.14
C ALA A 55 -48.66 7.17 -5.10
N GLY A 56 -49.75 6.67 -5.68
CA GLY A 56 -51.03 7.39 -5.76
C GLY A 56 -51.00 8.66 -6.63
N ILE A 57 -50.08 8.73 -7.60
CA ILE A 57 -49.86 9.90 -8.46
C ILE A 57 -50.38 9.61 -9.87
N GLU A 58 -51.09 10.57 -10.47
CA GLU A 58 -51.45 10.49 -11.88
C GLU A 58 -50.28 10.97 -12.75
N ILE A 59 -49.83 10.14 -13.70
CA ILE A 59 -48.75 10.48 -14.62
C ILE A 59 -49.21 10.61 -16.07
N ALA A 60 -48.62 11.55 -16.80
CA ALA A 60 -48.72 11.68 -18.26
C ALA A 60 -47.34 11.69 -18.91
N ILE A 61 -47.22 11.10 -20.09
CA ILE A 61 -45.95 11.00 -20.83
C ILE A 61 -45.95 12.00 -21.98
N VAL A 62 -44.93 12.86 -22.04
CA VAL A 62 -44.68 13.76 -23.16
C VAL A 62 -43.52 13.22 -23.97
N THR A 63 -43.79 12.78 -25.21
CA THR A 63 -42.76 12.29 -26.12
C THR A 63 -43.07 12.61 -27.58
N ARG A 64 -42.02 12.78 -28.37
CA ARG A 64 -42.13 12.89 -29.84
C ARG A 64 -42.04 11.55 -30.55
N ALA A 65 -41.63 10.47 -29.86
CA ALA A 65 -41.51 9.15 -30.44
C ALA A 65 -42.89 8.47 -30.54
N GLU A 66 -43.29 8.05 -31.74
CA GLU A 66 -44.60 7.43 -31.98
C GLU A 66 -44.74 6.05 -31.31
N GLU A 67 -43.70 5.23 -31.38
CA GLU A 67 -43.69 3.90 -30.76
C GLU A 67 -43.87 3.95 -29.25
N MET A 68 -43.24 4.92 -28.59
CA MET A 68 -43.36 5.13 -27.15
C MET A 68 -44.76 5.61 -26.76
N ARG A 69 -45.40 6.47 -27.57
CA ARG A 69 -46.80 6.86 -27.37
C ARG A 69 -47.74 5.67 -27.51
N ALA A 70 -47.57 4.87 -28.56
CA ALA A 70 -48.36 3.67 -28.79
C ALA A 70 -48.21 2.65 -27.65
N ARG A 71 -46.98 2.48 -27.12
CA ARG A 71 -46.71 1.60 -25.98
C ARG A 71 -47.37 2.14 -24.70
N ALA A 72 -47.17 3.42 -24.36
CA ALA A 72 -47.77 4.03 -23.18
C ALA A 72 -49.31 4.00 -23.18
N ALA A 73 -49.93 4.24 -24.35
CA ALA A 73 -51.38 4.16 -24.50
C ALA A 73 -51.94 2.75 -24.18
N ARG A 74 -51.20 1.68 -24.49
CA ARG A 74 -51.61 0.30 -24.15
C ARG A 74 -51.65 0.03 -22.64
N PHE A 75 -50.89 0.78 -21.85
CA PHE A 75 -50.89 0.68 -20.38
C PHE A 75 -51.79 1.74 -19.72
N GLY A 76 -52.66 2.40 -20.50
CA GLY A 76 -53.63 3.36 -19.99
C GLY A 76 -53.00 4.69 -19.53
N LEU A 77 -51.79 5.01 -20.01
CA LEU A 77 -51.09 6.25 -19.70
C LEU A 77 -51.42 7.32 -20.76
N PRO A 78 -51.88 8.53 -20.38
CA PRO A 78 -52.13 9.61 -21.32
C PRO A 78 -50.81 10.11 -21.94
N THR A 79 -50.81 10.33 -23.25
CA THR A 79 -49.61 10.73 -24.00
C THR A 79 -49.82 12.02 -24.79
N TYR A 80 -48.79 12.87 -24.81
CA TYR A 80 -48.81 14.17 -25.48
C TYR A 80 -47.52 14.41 -26.26
N ASN A 81 -47.59 15.27 -27.28
CA ASN A 81 -46.43 15.65 -28.09
C ASN A 81 -45.70 16.91 -27.58
N SER A 82 -46.31 17.62 -26.62
CA SER A 82 -45.83 18.89 -26.08
C SER A 82 -46.22 19.05 -24.62
N ILE A 83 -45.32 19.65 -23.83
CA ILE A 83 -45.52 19.96 -22.40
C ILE A 83 -46.73 20.90 -22.23
N HIS A 84 -46.89 21.88 -23.11
CA HIS A 84 -48.00 22.83 -23.05
C HIS A 84 -49.37 22.16 -23.25
N GLN A 85 -49.47 21.10 -24.06
CA GLN A 85 -50.71 20.34 -24.21
C GLN A 85 -51.01 19.53 -22.94
N ALA A 86 -50.00 18.84 -22.39
CA ALA A 86 -50.11 18.09 -21.15
C ALA A 86 -50.45 18.97 -19.93
N GLN A 87 -50.18 20.28 -19.98
CA GLN A 87 -50.55 21.23 -18.93
C GLN A 87 -51.95 21.83 -19.08
N ARG A 88 -52.49 21.90 -20.30
CA ARG A 88 -53.83 22.46 -20.56
C ARG A 88 -54.93 21.43 -20.36
N ASP A 89 -54.69 20.19 -20.76
CA ASP A 89 -55.72 19.15 -20.73
C ASP A 89 -55.91 18.59 -19.31
N GLN A 90 -57.13 18.24 -18.95
CA GLN A 90 -57.42 17.45 -17.75
C GLN A 90 -57.39 15.97 -18.11
N TRP A 91 -56.22 15.35 -17.95
CA TRP A 91 -56.04 13.92 -18.16
C TRP A 91 -56.11 13.18 -16.83
N ARG A 92 -56.55 11.92 -16.90
CA ARG A 92 -56.51 10.95 -15.82
C ARG A 92 -55.96 9.64 -16.36
N MET A 93 -55.20 8.94 -15.54
CA MET A 93 -54.75 7.60 -15.86
C MET A 93 -55.95 6.65 -15.96
N GLN A 94 -56.04 5.88 -17.04
CA GLN A 94 -57.10 4.87 -17.14
C GLN A 94 -56.81 3.76 -16.13
N SER A 95 -57.83 3.36 -15.36
CA SER A 95 -57.74 2.26 -14.41
C SER A 95 -57.64 0.93 -15.17
N LEU A 96 -56.53 0.21 -15.01
CA LEU A 96 -56.33 -1.15 -15.52
C LEU A 96 -57.22 -2.21 -14.83
N ALA A 97 -57.97 -1.83 -13.77
CA ALA A 97 -58.88 -2.70 -13.03
C ALA A 97 -60.20 -3.03 -13.76
N ARG A 98 -60.42 -2.47 -14.96
CA ARG A 98 -61.39 -3.01 -15.92
C ARG A 98 -60.60 -3.83 -16.91
N GLY A 99 -60.88 -5.13 -16.95
CA GLY A 99 -60.12 -6.13 -17.70
C GLY A 99 -59.94 -5.78 -19.17
N PHE A 100 -59.18 -6.64 -19.85
CA PHE A 100 -59.01 -6.73 -21.30
C PHE A 100 -60.36 -6.87 -22.06
N GLY A 101 -61.24 -5.89 -21.93
CA GLY A 101 -62.28 -5.54 -22.88
C GLY A 101 -61.70 -4.42 -23.71
N ALA A 102 -60.92 -4.79 -24.73
CA ALA A 102 -60.68 -3.88 -25.83
C ALA A 102 -62.05 -3.34 -26.26
N THR A 103 -62.29 -2.06 -25.99
CA THR A 103 -63.35 -1.35 -26.69
C THR A 103 -62.84 -1.29 -28.12
N ILE A 104 -63.31 -2.25 -28.92
CA ILE A 104 -63.17 -2.21 -30.37
C ILE A 104 -63.75 -0.86 -30.76
N ALA A 105 -62.88 0.08 -31.14
CA ALA A 105 -63.34 1.23 -31.91
C ALA A 105 -64.13 0.66 -33.08
N PRO A 106 -65.38 1.11 -33.34
CA PRO A 106 -66.10 0.63 -34.50
C PRO A 106 -65.22 0.90 -35.72
N ALA A 107 -64.91 -0.18 -36.44
CA ALA A 107 -64.19 -0.10 -37.70
C ALA A 107 -64.91 0.91 -38.62
N PRO A 108 -64.20 1.66 -39.47
CA PRO A 108 -64.84 2.49 -40.48
C PRO A 108 -65.84 1.61 -41.25
N GLU A 109 -67.10 2.05 -41.28
CA GLU A 109 -68.18 1.38 -42.02
C GLU A 109 -67.72 1.18 -43.47
N LEU A 110 -67.39 -0.05 -43.81
CA LEU A 110 -67.23 -0.48 -45.19
C LEU A 110 -68.63 -0.64 -45.77
N ASP A 111 -68.98 0.31 -46.62
CA ASP A 111 -70.20 0.35 -47.43
C ASP A 111 -70.49 -1.05 -48.06
N PRO A 112 -71.58 -1.74 -47.67
CA PRO A 112 -71.85 -3.11 -48.11
C PRO A 112 -72.43 -3.21 -49.53
N ARG A 113 -72.18 -2.22 -50.40
CA ARG A 113 -72.72 -2.19 -51.78
C ARG A 113 -71.68 -2.24 -52.90
N ALA A 114 -70.42 -2.49 -52.58
CA ALA A 114 -69.36 -2.62 -53.59
C ALA A 114 -68.71 -4.01 -53.58
N LEU A 115 -69.49 -5.09 -53.67
CA LEU A 115 -68.95 -6.41 -54.06
C LEU A 115 -70.00 -7.12 -54.91
N ALA A 116 -69.73 -7.15 -56.22
CA ALA A 116 -70.51 -7.89 -57.20
C ALA A 116 -70.60 -9.38 -56.83
N PRO A 117 -71.77 -10.02 -56.97
CA PRO A 117 -71.85 -11.47 -56.85
C PRO A 117 -71.40 -12.05 -58.18
N ASN A 118 -70.36 -12.90 -58.19
CA ASN A 118 -70.19 -14.03 -59.13
C ASN A 118 -68.83 -14.71 -58.97
N VAL A 119 -68.66 -15.49 -57.89
CA VAL A 119 -67.57 -16.50 -57.86
C VAL A 119 -67.88 -17.70 -56.97
N LEU A 120 -68.83 -17.60 -56.03
CA LEU A 120 -69.09 -18.64 -55.03
C LEU A 120 -69.97 -19.82 -55.50
N THR A 121 -70.68 -19.70 -56.62
CA THR A 121 -71.67 -20.70 -57.04
C THR A 121 -71.13 -21.82 -57.95
N ARG A 122 -69.81 -21.96 -58.11
CA ARG A 122 -69.22 -23.03 -58.95
C ARG A 122 -68.27 -24.00 -58.25
N VAL A 123 -67.96 -23.82 -56.97
CA VAL A 123 -66.93 -24.63 -56.27
C VAL A 123 -67.52 -25.74 -55.39
N MET A 124 -68.82 -25.69 -55.04
CA MET A 124 -69.45 -26.68 -54.16
C MET A 124 -69.84 -28.01 -54.82
N GLN A 125 -69.32 -28.33 -56.02
CA GLN A 125 -69.59 -29.62 -56.70
C GLN A 125 -68.33 -30.47 -56.96
N ASN A 126 -67.14 -30.08 -56.48
CA ASN A 126 -65.90 -30.87 -56.64
C ASN A 126 -65.35 -31.36 -55.30
N ARG A 127 -65.54 -32.65 -55.00
CA ARG A 127 -64.95 -33.37 -53.83
C ARG A 127 -63.43 -33.16 -53.70
N ASN A 128 -62.74 -32.92 -54.80
CA ASN A 128 -61.29 -32.73 -54.84
C ASN A 128 -60.85 -31.37 -54.25
N ALA A 129 -61.71 -30.35 -54.28
CA ALA A 129 -61.39 -29.03 -53.72
C ALA A 129 -61.41 -29.06 -52.17
N LEU A 130 -62.35 -29.80 -51.57
CA LEU A 130 -62.42 -29.98 -50.13
C LEU A 130 -61.22 -30.77 -49.58
N ALA A 131 -60.77 -31.78 -50.32
CA ALA A 131 -59.57 -32.56 -49.98
C ALA A 131 -58.29 -31.70 -50.05
N PHE A 132 -58.18 -30.79 -51.03
CA PHE A 132 -57.04 -29.88 -51.16
C PHE A 132 -56.96 -28.88 -50.01
N VAL A 133 -58.09 -28.31 -49.60
CA VAL A 133 -58.15 -27.38 -48.46
C VAL A 133 -57.82 -28.10 -47.15
N GLY A 134 -58.33 -29.33 -46.96
CA GLY A 134 -57.98 -30.16 -45.81
C GLY A 134 -56.48 -30.50 -45.76
N ALA A 135 -55.88 -30.86 -46.90
CA ALA A 135 -54.45 -31.14 -47.00
C ALA A 135 -53.60 -29.89 -46.74
N ALA A 136 -54.03 -28.72 -47.22
CA ALA A 136 -53.33 -27.46 -46.97
C ALA A 136 -53.35 -27.08 -45.48
N ILE A 137 -54.49 -27.24 -44.80
CA ILE A 137 -54.61 -26.99 -43.36
C ILE A 137 -53.75 -27.99 -42.56
N PHE A 138 -53.71 -29.26 -42.97
CA PHE A 138 -52.88 -30.28 -42.33
C PHE A 138 -51.38 -29.96 -42.47
N PHE A 139 -50.92 -29.58 -43.66
CA PHE A 139 -49.53 -29.17 -43.88
C PHE A 139 -49.17 -27.90 -43.11
N LEU A 140 -50.10 -26.96 -42.98
CA LEU A 140 -49.88 -25.72 -42.23
C LEU A 140 -49.75 -25.99 -40.72
N LEU A 141 -50.58 -26.89 -40.17
CA LEU A 141 -50.47 -27.35 -38.78
C LEU A 141 -49.20 -28.15 -38.53
N LEU A 142 -48.81 -29.02 -39.47
CA LEU A 142 -47.58 -29.80 -39.39
C LEU A 142 -46.34 -28.88 -39.41
N ALA A 143 -46.34 -27.87 -40.28
CA ALA A 143 -45.29 -26.86 -40.34
C ALA A 143 -45.21 -26.05 -39.03
N ALA A 144 -46.35 -25.64 -38.47
CA ALA A 144 -46.38 -24.94 -37.18
C ALA A 144 -45.83 -25.79 -36.03
N CYS A 145 -46.09 -27.10 -36.02
CA CYS A 145 -45.61 -28.02 -35.00
C CYS A 145 -44.10 -28.31 -35.13
N LEU A 146 -43.59 -28.39 -36.37
CA LEU A 146 -42.15 -28.53 -36.66
C LEU A 146 -41.34 -27.25 -36.36
N LEU A 147 -41.98 -26.09 -36.41
CA LEU A 147 -41.36 -24.79 -36.16
C LEU A 147 -41.40 -24.36 -34.68
N ILE A 148 -41.81 -25.22 -33.74
CA ILE A 148 -41.77 -24.89 -32.30
C ILE A 148 -40.30 -24.74 -31.88
N PRO A 149 -39.83 -23.52 -31.53
CA PRO A 149 -38.44 -23.31 -31.19
C PRO A 149 -38.18 -23.86 -29.80
N ALA A 150 -37.43 -24.96 -29.72
CA ALA A 150 -36.96 -25.52 -28.46
C ALA A 150 -35.78 -24.70 -27.93
N ALA A 151 -36.05 -23.76 -27.00
CA ALA A 151 -35.01 -22.99 -26.33
C ALA A 151 -34.45 -23.76 -25.14
N ARG A 152 -33.19 -24.20 -25.24
CA ARG A 152 -32.44 -24.77 -24.10
C ARG A 152 -31.72 -23.65 -23.35
N VAL A 153 -32.25 -23.25 -22.21
CA VAL A 153 -31.60 -22.27 -21.31
C VAL A 153 -30.55 -22.99 -20.48
N ARG A 154 -29.27 -22.66 -20.70
CA ARG A 154 -28.14 -23.22 -19.94
C ARG A 154 -27.69 -22.19 -18.90
N LEU A 155 -28.10 -22.40 -17.65
CA LEU A 155 -27.65 -21.56 -16.53
C LEU A 155 -26.23 -21.99 -16.14
N VAL A 156 -25.25 -21.12 -16.39
CA VAL A 156 -23.90 -21.26 -15.86
C VAL A 156 -23.78 -20.26 -14.71
N PRO A 157 -23.89 -20.70 -13.44
CA PRO A 157 -23.73 -19.79 -12.30
C PRO A 157 -22.31 -19.22 -12.29
N SER A 158 -22.19 -17.91 -12.07
CA SER A 158 -20.90 -17.25 -11.86
C SER A 158 -20.49 -17.45 -10.39
N PRO A 159 -19.34 -18.09 -10.10
CA PRO A 159 -18.88 -18.27 -8.73
C PRO A 159 -18.41 -16.92 -8.17
N ILE A 160 -19.11 -16.42 -7.14
CA ILE A 160 -18.66 -15.30 -6.33
C ILE A 160 -17.72 -15.87 -5.27
N ALA A 161 -16.44 -15.50 -5.31
CA ALA A 161 -15.49 -15.88 -4.27
C ALA A 161 -15.81 -15.11 -2.99
N LEU A 162 -16.32 -15.81 -1.97
CA LEU A 162 -16.59 -15.25 -0.66
C LEU A 162 -15.35 -15.48 0.23
N THR A 163 -14.61 -14.42 0.52
CA THR A 163 -13.44 -14.48 1.41
C THR A 163 -13.89 -14.25 2.85
N ILE A 164 -14.05 -15.33 3.62
CA ILE A 164 -14.35 -15.27 5.05
C ILE A 164 -13.03 -15.38 5.81
N ALA A 165 -12.63 -14.33 6.53
CA ALA A 165 -11.51 -14.38 7.45
C ALA A 165 -11.97 -15.12 8.72
N THR A 166 -11.33 -16.26 9.02
CA THR A 166 -11.65 -17.08 10.20
C THR A 166 -10.37 -17.34 10.98
N ASP A 167 -10.43 -17.16 12.30
CA ASP A 167 -9.30 -17.47 13.18
C ASP A 167 -9.19 -19.00 13.35
N ALA A 168 -8.03 -19.54 12.98
CA ALA A 168 -7.68 -20.95 13.13
C ALA A 168 -6.34 -21.09 13.87
N LEU A 169 -6.20 -22.13 14.69
CA LEU A 169 -4.98 -22.40 15.44
C LEU A 169 -4.13 -23.42 14.69
N ALA A 170 -2.90 -23.05 14.32
CA ALA A 170 -1.93 -23.94 13.70
C ALA A 170 -1.04 -24.55 14.78
N ASP A 171 -1.21 -25.85 15.07
CA ASP A 171 -0.47 -26.54 16.12
C ASP A 171 0.39 -27.66 15.53
N PRO A 172 1.71 -27.68 15.81
CA PRO A 172 2.61 -28.73 15.32
C PRO A 172 2.48 -30.09 16.03
N THR A 173 1.75 -30.18 17.13
CA THR A 173 1.50 -31.44 17.86
C THR A 173 0.31 -32.21 17.30
N ILE A 174 -0.53 -31.55 16.51
CA ILE A 174 -1.77 -32.11 15.97
C ILE A 174 -1.49 -32.71 14.58
N SER A 175 -1.89 -33.96 14.37
CA SER A 175 -1.68 -34.69 13.10
C SER A 175 -2.91 -34.73 12.20
N GLN A 176 -4.09 -34.41 12.73
CA GLN A 176 -5.37 -34.45 11.99
C GLN A 176 -6.11 -33.12 12.10
N ILE A 177 -6.76 -32.71 11.01
CA ILE A 177 -7.57 -31.48 10.97
C ILE A 177 -8.80 -31.68 11.86
N ASN A 178 -9.01 -30.77 12.81
CA ASN A 178 -10.26 -30.69 13.57
C ASN A 178 -11.03 -29.44 13.15
N SER A 179 -12.01 -29.60 12.26
CA SER A 179 -12.84 -28.50 11.77
C SER A 179 -13.75 -27.90 12.84
N ALA A 180 -14.12 -28.66 13.88
CA ALA A 180 -14.98 -28.17 14.96
C ALA A 180 -14.23 -27.23 15.91
N GLU A 181 -12.97 -27.57 16.23
CA GLU A 181 -12.10 -26.78 17.11
C GLU A 181 -11.16 -25.82 16.34
N ARG A 182 -11.23 -25.85 15.00
CA ARG A 182 -10.44 -25.03 14.06
C ARG A 182 -8.94 -25.23 14.22
N TRP A 183 -8.53 -26.48 14.38
CA TRP A 183 -7.11 -26.86 14.47
C TRP A 183 -6.59 -27.31 13.11
N ILE A 184 -5.49 -26.70 12.69
CA ILE A 184 -4.80 -27.05 11.45
C ILE A 184 -3.45 -27.67 11.81
N PRO A 185 -3.13 -28.87 11.31
CA PRO A 185 -1.84 -29.50 11.54
C PRO A 185 -0.74 -28.62 10.93
N ALA A 186 0.25 -28.30 11.75
CA ALA A 186 1.42 -27.54 11.32
C ALA A 186 2.67 -28.40 11.32
N ARG A 187 3.60 -28.13 10.40
CA ARG A 187 4.92 -28.75 10.36
C ARG A 187 5.96 -27.70 10.68
N LYS A 188 6.74 -27.95 11.73
CA LYS A 188 7.92 -27.12 12.03
C LYS A 188 8.99 -27.39 10.96
N ILE A 189 9.38 -26.35 10.25
CA ILE A 189 10.48 -26.40 9.29
C ILE A 189 11.60 -25.46 9.74
N SER A 190 12.83 -25.93 9.58
CA SER A 190 14.02 -25.13 9.87
C SER A 190 15.02 -25.20 8.71
N ARG A 191 15.62 -24.05 8.41
CA ARG A 191 16.70 -23.92 7.43
C ARG A 191 17.79 -23.02 7.97
N GLU A 192 19.03 -23.43 7.75
CA GLU A 192 20.19 -22.62 8.10
C GLU A 192 20.25 -21.40 7.18
N ILE A 193 20.44 -20.24 7.77
CA ILE A 193 20.62 -18.98 7.07
C ILE A 193 21.83 -18.26 7.66
N SER A 194 22.59 -17.59 6.79
CA SER A 194 23.67 -16.72 7.22
C SER A 194 23.66 -15.47 6.37
N GLY A 195 24.04 -14.35 6.99
CA GLY A 195 24.07 -13.06 6.34
C GLY A 195 25.14 -12.17 6.93
N ALA A 196 25.60 -11.23 6.13
CA ALA A 196 26.52 -10.20 6.54
C ALA A 196 25.99 -8.84 6.09
N ALA A 197 26.10 -7.85 6.97
CA ALA A 197 25.72 -6.48 6.70
C ALA A 197 26.79 -5.52 7.19
N GLN A 198 26.83 -4.34 6.58
CA GLN A 198 27.77 -3.28 6.93
C GLN A 198 27.02 -1.96 7.09
N LEU A 199 27.44 -1.16 8.07
CA LEU A 199 26.90 0.17 8.35
C LEU A 199 28.04 1.17 8.49
N LYS A 200 27.90 2.35 7.88
CA LYS A 200 28.82 3.46 8.11
C LYS A 200 28.52 4.09 9.47
N THR A 201 29.54 4.23 10.31
CA THR A 201 29.40 4.89 11.61
C THR A 201 29.06 6.37 11.40
N THR A 202 28.23 6.92 12.29
CA THR A 202 27.74 8.31 12.16
C THR A 202 28.37 9.24 13.17
N THR A 203 28.71 8.73 14.35
CA THR A 203 29.19 9.53 15.47
C THR A 203 30.68 9.80 15.34
N GLN A 204 31.09 11.05 15.57
CA GLN A 204 32.49 11.46 15.60
C GLN A 204 32.94 11.69 17.03
N LYS A 205 34.16 11.27 17.34
CA LYS A 205 34.85 11.55 18.61
C LYS A 205 36.18 12.23 18.29
N SER A 206 36.47 13.31 19.01
CA SER A 206 37.76 13.98 18.89
C SER A 206 38.80 13.19 19.69
N VAL A 207 39.78 12.62 19.00
CA VAL A 207 40.90 11.90 19.61
C VAL A 207 42.16 12.76 19.49
N PRO A 208 43.00 12.85 20.53
CA PRO A 208 44.27 13.56 20.45
C PRO A 208 45.19 12.93 19.40
N ASP A 209 45.75 13.73 18.49
CA ASP A 209 46.53 13.24 17.34
C ASP A 209 47.98 13.75 17.40
N ALA A 210 48.20 15.05 17.18
CA ALA A 210 49.54 15.63 17.23
C ALA A 210 49.97 16.03 18.65
N ARG A 211 51.26 15.84 18.92
CA ARG A 211 51.93 16.27 20.16
C ARG A 211 52.34 17.72 20.05
N ALA A 212 52.12 18.48 21.12
CA ALA A 212 52.63 19.84 21.18
C ALA A 212 54.16 19.84 21.18
N SER A 213 54.74 20.77 20.43
CA SER A 213 56.19 20.93 20.30
C SER A 213 56.56 22.38 20.59
N GLY A 214 57.78 22.58 21.08
CA GLY A 214 58.31 23.91 21.34
C GLY A 214 59.77 23.84 21.74
N SER A 215 60.29 24.94 22.28
CA SER A 215 61.64 25.01 22.80
C SER A 215 61.66 25.54 24.22
N VAL A 216 62.61 25.01 25.00
CA VAL A 216 62.90 25.46 26.35
C VAL A 216 64.35 25.88 26.46
N ILE A 217 64.59 26.87 27.31
CA ILE A 217 65.92 27.31 27.65
C ILE A 217 66.27 26.76 29.03
N PHE A 218 67.36 26.02 29.08
CA PHE A 218 67.96 25.60 30.33
C PHE A 218 68.98 26.64 30.77
N THR A 219 68.87 27.09 32.02
CA THR A 219 69.83 27.97 32.68
C THR A 219 70.58 27.17 33.72
N TYR A 220 71.90 27.09 33.59
CA TYR A 220 72.73 26.30 34.47
C TYR A 220 73.05 27.01 35.79
N LEU A 221 73.11 26.26 36.89
CA LEU A 221 73.31 26.80 38.24
C LEU A 221 74.65 26.43 38.89
N ARG A 222 75.42 25.50 38.31
CA ARG A 222 76.72 25.06 38.85
C ARG A 222 77.87 25.50 37.93
N ASN A 223 79.10 25.13 38.27
CA ASN A 223 80.31 25.48 37.50
C ASN A 223 81.01 24.24 36.90
N GLU A 224 80.24 23.19 36.62
CA GLU A 224 80.70 21.93 36.01
C GLU A 224 80.05 21.75 34.63
N ASP A 225 80.53 20.82 33.81
CA ASP A 225 79.89 20.53 32.53
C ASP A 225 78.70 19.57 32.76
N THR A 226 77.48 19.99 32.42
CA THR A 226 76.28 19.14 32.51
C THR A 226 75.70 18.86 31.12
N VAL A 227 75.45 17.58 30.87
CA VAL A 227 74.79 17.11 29.65
C VAL A 227 73.31 16.88 29.95
N ILE A 228 72.43 17.45 29.12
CA ILE A 228 70.98 17.20 29.19
C ILE A 228 70.67 16.10 28.17
N PRO A 229 70.38 14.87 28.60
CA PRO A 229 70.10 13.77 27.69
C PRO A 229 68.76 13.95 26.98
N GLN A 230 68.66 13.42 25.76
CA GLN A 230 67.37 13.16 25.13
C GLN A 230 66.50 12.31 26.07
N GLY A 231 65.22 12.67 26.17
CA GLY A 231 64.28 12.03 27.09
C GLY A 231 64.23 12.63 28.50
N ALA A 232 65.05 13.63 28.82
CA ALA A 232 64.87 14.42 30.04
C ALA A 232 63.46 15.03 30.08
N ILE A 233 62.78 14.93 31.23
CA ILE A 233 61.39 15.36 31.38
C ILE A 233 61.33 16.73 32.05
N VAL A 234 60.58 17.65 31.44
CA VAL A 234 60.24 18.97 31.99
C VAL A 234 58.74 19.08 32.14
N LYS A 235 58.28 19.84 33.14
CA LYS A 235 56.88 19.92 33.52
C LYS A 235 56.45 21.35 33.84
N THR A 236 55.15 21.59 33.71
CA THR A 236 54.50 22.80 34.23
C THR A 236 54.25 22.67 35.74
N SER A 237 54.47 23.74 36.50
CA SER A 237 54.12 23.76 37.93
C SER A 237 52.67 24.19 38.20
N GLY A 238 51.96 24.71 37.19
CA GLY A 238 50.59 25.21 37.31
C GLY A 238 49.55 24.15 36.93
N GLY A 239 48.53 23.98 37.78
CA GLY A 239 47.39 23.10 37.52
C GLY A 239 47.76 21.61 37.44
N VAL A 240 47.18 20.90 36.48
CA VAL A 240 47.56 19.52 36.14
C VAL A 240 48.92 19.57 35.44
N PRO A 241 49.99 18.93 35.98
CA PRO A 241 51.33 19.03 35.44
C PRO A 241 51.41 18.34 34.07
N ILE A 242 51.68 19.11 33.03
CA ILE A 242 51.87 18.61 31.67
C ILE A 242 53.35 18.30 31.50
N ARG A 243 53.66 17.08 31.04
CA ARG A 243 55.04 16.59 30.87
C ARG A 243 55.48 16.71 29.42
N PHE A 244 56.72 17.16 29.24
CA PHE A 244 57.39 17.26 27.96
C PHE A 244 58.73 16.53 28.03
N SER A 245 59.12 15.83 26.97
CA SER A 245 60.43 15.21 26.83
C SER A 245 61.32 16.02 25.91
N VAL A 246 62.61 16.09 26.22
CA VAL A 246 63.63 16.70 25.37
C VAL A 246 63.92 15.78 24.18
N THR A 247 63.86 16.32 22.96
CA THR A 247 64.00 15.53 21.72
C THR A 247 65.45 15.34 21.30
N THR A 248 66.37 16.20 21.74
CA THR A 248 67.78 16.17 21.34
C THR A 248 68.68 16.39 22.55
N THR A 249 69.75 15.61 22.66
CA THR A 249 70.76 15.79 23.70
C THR A 249 71.49 17.11 23.49
N VAL A 250 71.61 17.93 24.53
CA VAL A 250 72.26 19.24 24.49
C VAL A 250 73.23 19.37 25.66
N THR A 251 74.45 19.84 25.39
CA THR A 251 75.46 20.12 26.41
C THR A 251 75.43 21.58 26.80
N VAL A 252 75.36 21.87 28.10
CA VAL A 252 75.45 23.25 28.61
C VAL A 252 76.92 23.55 28.91
N PRO A 253 77.51 24.62 28.36
CA PRO A 253 78.90 25.01 28.68
C PRO A 253 79.06 25.36 30.16
N SER A 254 80.21 25.03 30.75
CA SER A 254 80.57 25.42 32.12
C SER A 254 80.49 26.93 32.32
N GLY A 255 79.80 27.34 33.39
CA GLY A 255 79.59 28.73 33.76
C GLY A 255 78.19 28.96 34.32
N ILE A 256 78.13 29.54 35.52
CA ILE A 256 76.87 29.86 36.20
C ILE A 256 76.08 30.86 35.36
N GLY A 257 74.82 30.55 35.07
CA GLY A 257 73.94 31.41 34.28
C GLY A 257 74.04 31.21 32.77
N ASN A 258 74.90 30.31 32.29
CA ASN A 258 74.91 29.92 30.87
C ASN A 258 73.57 29.32 30.47
N ARG A 259 73.15 29.62 29.24
CA ARG A 259 71.85 29.25 28.69
C ARG A 259 72.00 28.40 27.45
N VAL A 260 71.20 27.36 27.33
CA VAL A 260 71.10 26.58 26.09
C VAL A 260 69.64 26.31 25.74
N GLU A 261 69.33 26.39 24.45
CA GLU A 261 68.00 26.07 23.94
C GLU A 261 67.95 24.59 23.54
N ALA A 262 66.90 23.90 23.97
CA ALA A 262 66.64 22.51 23.62
C ALA A 262 65.20 22.33 23.10
N PRO A 263 65.00 21.56 22.02
CA PRO A 263 63.67 21.25 21.51
C PRO A 263 62.96 20.23 22.42
N ILE A 264 61.67 20.43 22.65
CA ILE A 264 60.83 19.56 23.47
C ILE A 264 59.56 19.10 22.72
N SER A 265 59.05 17.94 23.10
CA SER A 265 57.78 17.40 22.64
C SER A 265 56.93 16.94 23.83
N ALA A 266 55.63 17.20 23.80
CA ALA A 266 54.69 16.75 24.83
C ALA A 266 54.66 15.22 24.88
N LEU A 267 54.60 14.66 26.10
CA LEU A 267 54.49 13.22 26.28
C LEU A 267 53.12 12.71 25.81
N ASP A 268 52.07 13.43 26.22
CA ASP A 268 50.69 13.13 25.85
C ASP A 268 50.31 13.95 24.60
N PRO A 269 49.72 13.32 23.55
CA PRO A 269 49.21 14.03 22.40
C PRO A 269 47.98 14.87 22.78
N GLY A 270 47.74 15.94 22.00
CA GLY A 270 46.55 16.78 22.14
C GLY A 270 46.82 18.25 22.47
N PRO A 271 45.73 19.05 22.49
CA PRO A 271 45.81 20.49 22.71
C PRO A 271 46.15 20.85 24.16
N SER A 272 46.00 19.91 25.10
CA SER A 272 46.46 20.07 26.48
C SER A 272 47.96 20.36 26.55
N GLY A 273 48.75 19.85 25.60
CA GLY A 273 50.17 20.15 25.49
C GLY A 273 50.49 21.58 25.05
N ASN A 274 49.52 22.37 24.57
CA ASN A 274 49.75 23.75 24.12
C ASN A 274 49.74 24.72 25.30
N VAL A 275 50.91 24.87 25.94
CA VAL A 275 51.10 25.78 27.07
C VAL A 275 51.63 27.14 26.62
N LYS A 276 51.27 28.19 27.36
CA LYS A 276 51.74 29.56 27.13
C LYS A 276 53.24 29.68 27.43
N GLU A 277 53.84 30.80 27.01
CA GLU A 277 55.18 31.16 27.46
C GLU A 277 55.30 31.17 28.98
N LEU A 278 56.49 30.85 29.49
CA LEU A 278 56.86 30.79 30.91
C LEU A 278 56.10 29.76 31.76
N ALA A 279 55.24 28.94 31.15
CA ALA A 279 54.46 27.92 31.84
C ALA A 279 55.29 26.68 32.22
N ILE A 280 56.32 26.33 31.45
CA ILE A 280 57.24 25.23 31.69
C ILE A 280 58.38 25.76 32.54
N ASN A 281 58.41 25.38 33.81
CA ASN A 281 59.31 25.97 34.81
C ASN A 281 59.92 24.96 35.79
N ALA A 282 59.59 23.68 35.67
CA ALA A 282 60.10 22.62 36.53
C ALA A 282 60.72 21.49 35.70
N ILE A 283 61.77 20.88 36.24
CA ILE A 283 62.44 19.71 35.66
C ILE A 283 62.12 18.52 36.56
N GLU A 284 61.94 17.35 35.96
CA GLU A 284 61.75 16.09 36.69
C GLU A 284 63.09 15.34 36.81
N GLY A 285 63.44 14.86 38.00
CA GLY A 285 64.68 14.14 38.27
C GLY A 285 65.83 15.00 38.83
N SER A 286 67.04 14.43 38.81
CA SER A 286 68.26 15.04 39.39
C SER A 286 68.69 16.33 38.71
N LEU A 287 68.40 16.49 37.42
CA LEU A 287 68.68 17.70 36.62
C LEU A 287 68.04 18.97 37.18
N SER A 288 66.99 18.84 38.00
CA SER A 288 66.33 19.96 38.69
C SER A 288 67.22 20.68 39.73
N PHE A 289 68.25 20.01 40.25
CA PHE A 289 69.21 20.59 41.20
C PHE A 289 70.39 21.29 40.52
N GLU A 290 70.58 21.07 39.22
CA GLU A 290 71.72 21.58 38.44
C GLU A 290 71.30 22.67 37.46
N SER A 291 70.04 22.66 37.01
CA SER A 291 69.54 23.57 35.99
C SER A 291 68.11 24.04 36.29
N ARG A 292 67.77 25.22 35.79
CA ARG A 292 66.39 25.73 35.71
C ARG A 292 65.94 25.70 34.26
N VAL A 293 64.65 25.46 34.04
CA VAL A 293 64.05 25.47 32.71
C VAL A 293 63.05 26.60 32.58
N ILE A 294 63.00 27.24 31.42
CA ILE A 294 61.94 28.19 31.07
C ILE A 294 61.62 28.11 29.58
N ASN A 295 60.35 28.12 29.19
CA ASN A 295 59.97 28.27 27.78
C ASN A 295 59.74 29.75 27.45
N LEU A 296 60.51 30.33 26.52
CA LEU A 296 60.27 31.71 26.07
C LEU A 296 59.14 31.83 25.04
N LYS A 297 58.78 30.72 24.39
CA LYS A 297 57.70 30.66 23.40
C LYS A 297 56.64 29.67 23.87
N ALA A 298 55.39 29.92 23.49
CA ALA A 298 54.32 28.96 23.68
C ALA A 298 54.59 27.68 22.86
N THR A 299 54.25 26.52 23.41
CA THR A 299 54.27 25.26 22.66
C THR A 299 53.03 25.19 21.79
N THR A 300 53.19 24.77 20.54
CA THR A 300 52.10 24.69 19.56
C THR A 300 52.07 23.32 18.91
N LEU A 301 51.20 23.09 17.92
CA LEU A 301 51.05 21.82 17.19
C LEU A 301 50.31 20.70 17.94
N GLY A 302 49.89 20.89 19.20
CA GLY A 302 48.97 19.95 19.85
C GLY A 302 47.57 20.08 19.25
N ASN A 303 47.10 19.09 18.49
CA ASN A 303 45.79 19.12 17.84
C ASN A 303 44.95 17.87 18.18
N VAL A 304 43.68 17.93 17.81
CA VAL A 304 42.77 16.78 17.83
C VAL A 304 42.41 16.40 16.40
N ARG A 305 42.19 15.10 16.18
CA ARG A 305 41.61 14.57 14.96
C ARG A 305 40.24 14.00 15.26
N ASN A 306 39.26 14.37 14.43
CA ASN A 306 37.94 13.77 14.52
C ASN A 306 37.97 12.42 13.82
N VAL A 307 37.73 11.35 14.58
CA VAL A 307 37.58 10.00 14.06
C VAL A 307 36.14 9.55 14.27
N ARG A 308 35.61 8.75 13.35
CA ARG A 308 34.31 8.12 13.56
C ARG A 308 34.45 6.96 14.52
N VAL A 309 33.43 6.79 15.36
CA VAL A 309 33.44 5.81 16.45
C VAL A 309 32.16 5.01 16.41
N VAL A 310 32.29 3.71 16.70
CA VAL A 310 31.16 2.78 16.79
C VAL A 310 30.35 3.07 18.05
N THR A 311 29.05 3.29 17.88
CA THR A 311 28.11 3.49 19.00
C THR A 311 27.20 2.28 19.21
N MET A 312 26.56 2.23 20.38
CA MET A 312 25.54 1.21 20.68
C MET A 312 24.34 1.32 19.73
N ASP A 313 23.95 2.54 19.38
CA ASP A 313 22.85 2.79 18.42
C ASP A 313 23.18 2.28 17.03
N ASP A 314 24.43 2.43 16.57
CA ASP A 314 24.88 1.89 15.29
C ASP A 314 24.82 0.35 15.28
N LYS A 315 25.22 -0.31 16.37
CA LYS A 315 25.10 -1.78 16.51
C LYS A 315 23.66 -2.25 16.43
N LYS A 316 22.76 -1.59 17.18
CA LYS A 316 21.33 -1.93 17.20
C LYS A 316 20.67 -1.72 15.84
N LYS A 317 21.01 -0.63 15.14
CA LYS A 317 20.51 -0.36 13.78
C LYS A 317 20.98 -1.42 12.80
N LEU A 318 22.25 -1.79 12.84
CA LEU A 318 22.82 -2.81 11.95
C LEU A 318 22.22 -4.19 12.22
N GLU A 319 22.01 -4.54 13.49
CA GLU A 319 21.35 -5.79 13.90
C GLU A 319 19.90 -5.82 13.41
N ALA A 320 19.12 -4.77 13.65
CA ALA A 320 17.73 -4.71 13.17
C ALA A 320 17.64 -4.79 11.64
N GLN A 321 18.56 -4.11 10.93
CA GLN A 321 18.64 -4.16 9.48
C GLN A 321 18.96 -5.58 8.97
N LEU A 322 19.97 -6.24 9.55
CA LEU A 322 20.36 -7.58 9.12
C LEU A 322 19.30 -8.62 9.48
N THR A 323 18.67 -8.54 10.66
CA THR A 323 17.57 -9.43 11.05
C THR A 323 16.37 -9.28 10.10
N ALA A 324 16.02 -8.06 9.69
CA ALA A 324 14.96 -7.84 8.71
C ALA A 324 15.30 -8.45 7.33
N GLN A 325 16.56 -8.33 6.89
CA GLN A 325 17.04 -8.96 5.65
C GLN A 325 17.02 -10.49 5.74
N LEU A 326 17.50 -11.05 6.85
CA LEU A 326 17.49 -12.48 7.10
C LEU A 326 16.07 -13.04 7.20
N LEU A 327 15.09 -12.25 7.65
CA LEU A 327 13.70 -12.70 7.75
C LEU A 327 13.05 -12.80 6.36
N GLN A 328 13.36 -11.83 5.48
CA GLN A 328 12.95 -11.89 4.07
C GLN A 328 13.63 -13.04 3.31
N GLN A 329 14.92 -13.27 3.56
CA GLN A 329 15.63 -14.41 2.95
C GLN A 329 15.11 -15.74 3.50
N GLY A 330 14.93 -15.85 4.81
CA GLY A 330 14.40 -17.02 5.49
C GLY A 330 13.02 -17.40 4.97
N SER A 331 12.10 -16.43 4.80
CA SER A 331 10.78 -16.71 4.24
C SER A 331 10.85 -17.27 2.82
N ALA A 332 11.73 -16.73 1.97
CA ALA A 332 11.96 -17.24 0.62
C ALA A 332 12.57 -18.65 0.63
N THR A 333 13.57 -18.90 1.48
CA THR A 333 14.21 -20.23 1.61
C THR A 333 13.23 -21.27 2.15
N LEU A 334 12.43 -20.92 3.15
CA LEU A 334 11.41 -21.82 3.72
C LEU A 334 10.32 -22.14 2.70
N THR A 335 9.93 -21.18 1.87
CA THR A 335 8.94 -21.38 0.80
C THR A 335 9.41 -22.42 -0.23
N GLY A 336 10.71 -22.47 -0.54
CA GLY A 336 11.28 -23.44 -1.48
C GLY A 336 11.28 -24.90 -0.99
N VAL A 337 10.97 -25.15 0.28
CA VAL A 337 10.99 -26.50 0.91
C VAL A 337 9.58 -26.96 1.30
N LEU A 338 8.56 -26.16 0.98
CA LEU A 338 7.16 -26.52 1.20
C LEU A 338 6.80 -27.74 0.32
N LYS A 339 6.01 -28.65 0.89
CA LYS A 339 5.41 -29.74 0.10
C LYS A 339 4.24 -29.22 -0.74
N GLU A 340 3.82 -30.02 -1.71
CA GLU A 340 2.64 -29.71 -2.52
C GLU A 340 1.41 -29.57 -1.62
N GLY A 341 0.78 -28.39 -1.65
CA GLY A 341 -0.32 -28.06 -0.76
C GLY A 341 0.08 -27.42 0.58
N GLU A 342 1.35 -27.31 0.97
CA GLU A 342 1.71 -26.57 2.20
C GLU A 342 1.84 -25.06 1.94
N PHE A 343 1.52 -24.23 2.94
CA PHE A 343 1.82 -22.80 2.96
C PHE A 343 2.52 -22.40 4.25
N ILE A 344 3.44 -21.43 4.18
CA ILE A 344 4.14 -20.90 5.35
C ILE A 344 3.25 -19.87 6.06
N LEU A 345 3.21 -19.91 7.39
CA LEU A 345 2.60 -18.83 8.18
C LEU A 345 3.66 -17.74 8.42
N PRO A 346 3.56 -16.56 7.78
CA PRO A 346 4.60 -15.53 7.85
C PRO A 346 4.90 -15.07 9.28
N ASP A 347 3.85 -14.97 10.10
CA ASP A 347 3.93 -14.48 11.49
C ASP A 347 4.62 -15.47 12.43
N THR A 348 4.81 -16.72 12.00
CA THR A 348 5.50 -17.76 12.78
C THR A 348 6.99 -17.86 12.46
N ILE A 349 7.47 -17.07 11.49
CA ILE A 349 8.87 -17.10 11.07
C ILE A 349 9.71 -16.37 12.11
N VAL A 350 10.56 -17.12 12.78
CA VAL A 350 11.51 -16.61 13.77
C VAL A 350 12.92 -17.00 13.34
N ILE A 351 13.88 -16.11 13.55
CA ILE A 351 15.30 -16.38 13.35
C ILE A 351 15.89 -16.73 14.70
N ASP A 352 16.35 -17.96 14.84
CA ASP A 352 17.12 -18.43 15.98
C ASP A 352 18.62 -18.29 15.67
N ALA A 353 19.20 -17.17 16.07
CA ALA A 353 20.61 -16.86 15.82
C ALA A 353 21.49 -17.50 16.90
N TYR A 354 22.43 -18.37 16.49
CA TYR A 354 23.40 -18.98 17.40
C TYR A 354 24.77 -18.30 17.34
N ASP A 355 25.08 -17.58 16.27
CA ASP A 355 26.32 -16.83 16.11
C ASP A 355 26.01 -15.40 15.64
N THR A 356 26.42 -14.43 16.45
CA THR A 356 26.29 -12.99 16.17
C THR A 356 27.63 -12.34 16.47
N THR A 357 28.38 -12.03 15.41
CA THR A 357 29.74 -11.52 15.52
C THR A 357 29.84 -10.13 14.90
N PHE A 358 30.25 -9.15 15.70
CA PHE A 358 30.66 -7.83 15.25
C PHE A 358 32.17 -7.78 15.06
N ASP A 359 32.63 -7.07 14.03
CA ASP A 359 34.07 -6.90 13.78
C ASP A 359 34.76 -5.90 14.71
N ARG A 360 34.00 -4.94 15.26
CA ARG A 360 34.46 -3.84 16.13
C ARG A 360 33.66 -3.76 17.45
N ALA A 361 34.33 -3.28 18.50
CA ALA A 361 33.72 -3.00 19.79
C ALA A 361 33.04 -1.62 19.82
N VAL A 362 32.25 -1.35 20.87
CA VAL A 362 31.72 0.00 21.14
C VAL A 362 32.89 0.90 21.55
N ASP A 363 32.85 2.19 21.19
CA ASP A 363 33.92 3.17 21.40
C ASP A 363 35.20 2.96 20.57
N GLU A 364 35.24 1.95 19.70
CA GLU A 364 36.36 1.71 18.82
C GLU A 364 36.31 2.64 17.58
N PRO A 365 37.45 3.24 17.17
CA PRO A 365 37.49 4.09 15.99
C PRO A 365 37.40 3.25 14.70
N ALA A 366 36.28 3.38 13.99
CA ALA A 366 36.05 2.71 12.72
C ALA A 366 35.04 3.48 11.87
N ASP A 367 35.26 3.56 10.55
CA ASP A 367 34.32 4.18 9.59
C ASP A 367 33.17 3.24 9.21
N ILE A 368 33.40 1.93 9.29
CA ILE A 368 32.46 0.88 8.90
C ILE A 368 32.39 -0.13 10.04
N LEU A 369 31.17 -0.51 10.39
CA LEU A 369 30.85 -1.59 11.30
C LEU A 369 30.32 -2.77 10.47
N ASN A 370 30.90 -3.95 10.65
CA ASN A 370 30.45 -5.18 10.01
C ASN A 370 29.80 -6.12 11.03
N LEU A 371 28.72 -6.76 10.61
CA LEU A 371 27.99 -7.73 11.40
C LEU A 371 27.78 -8.98 10.56
N LYS A 372 28.09 -10.13 11.14
CA LYS A 372 27.75 -11.44 10.59
C LYS A 372 26.82 -12.15 11.57
N ILE A 373 25.70 -12.64 11.07
CA ILE A 373 24.76 -13.47 11.81
C ILE A 373 24.64 -14.81 11.10
N SER A 374 24.73 -15.90 11.87
CA SER A 374 24.43 -17.25 11.42
C SER A 374 23.39 -17.86 12.36
N GLY A 375 22.38 -18.51 11.79
CA GLY A 375 21.22 -18.98 12.54
C GLY A 375 20.32 -19.92 11.75
N TYR A 376 19.23 -20.32 12.38
CA TYR A 376 18.16 -21.08 11.75
C TYR A 376 16.92 -20.21 11.57
N ALA A 377 16.41 -20.13 10.34
CA ALA A 377 15.05 -19.69 10.07
C ALA A 377 14.10 -20.83 10.46
N ILE A 378 13.22 -20.58 11.42
CA ILE A 378 12.23 -21.54 11.89
C ILE A 378 10.85 -20.98 11.54
N GLY A 379 9.99 -21.79 10.94
CA GLY A 379 8.61 -21.41 10.65
C GLY A 379 7.66 -22.61 10.73
N LEU A 380 6.37 -22.32 10.87
CA LEU A 380 5.30 -23.31 10.77
C LEU A 380 4.72 -23.30 9.36
N ALA A 381 4.73 -24.47 8.73
CA ALA A 381 4.04 -24.72 7.46
C ALA A 381 2.71 -25.44 7.75
N ALA A 382 1.59 -24.90 7.28
CA ALA A 382 0.28 -25.52 7.40
C ALA A 382 -0.20 -26.10 6.07
N ASP A 383 -1.03 -27.12 6.12
CA ASP A 383 -1.57 -27.78 4.92
C ASP A 383 -2.80 -27.04 4.37
N ARG A 384 -2.80 -26.74 3.07
CA ARG A 384 -3.88 -26.13 2.28
C ARG A 384 -5.02 -27.13 2.00
N ILE A 385 -4.83 -28.43 2.24
CA ILE A 385 -5.92 -29.43 2.16
C ILE A 385 -7.02 -29.17 3.21
N ALA A 386 -6.89 -28.12 4.03
CA ALA A 386 -8.01 -27.42 4.67
C ALA A 386 -9.00 -26.83 3.64
N LYS A 387 -9.75 -27.69 2.95
CA LYS A 387 -11.12 -27.36 2.53
C LYS A 387 -11.94 -27.25 3.80
N ILE A 388 -12.05 -26.03 4.32
CA ILE A 388 -13.11 -25.63 5.26
C ILE A 388 -14.38 -25.39 4.44
#